data_AF-A0A4R3F2X4-F1
#
_entry.id   AF-A0A4R3F2X4-F1
#
_cell.length_a   1.000
_cell.length_b   1.000
_cell.length_c   1.000
_cell.angle_alpha   90.00
_cell.angle_beta   90.00
_cell.angle_gamma   90.00
#
_symmetry.space_group_name_H-M   'P 1'
#
loop_
_entity.id
_entity.type
_entity.pdbx_description
1 polymer ?
#
loop_
_entity_poly.entity_id
_entity_poly.type
_entity_poly.pdbx_seq_one_letter_code
_entity_poly.pdbx_strand_id
1 'polypeptide(L)'
;MTVVANEKLGLTVRGLTTTFETSRGTAIAAADIDFDVAPGEVVGLVGESGSGKSVTLRSIMRLIREPGHVSGHVEWRGRDLIGMPDEQLRRIRGSEIAMIFQEPMTALNPVLPVGMQIEENLVAHTTLNRRERRARALELMNIVGIPAAERRLEEYPHQFSGGMRQRAMIAIALACSPKLLLADEPTTALDVTIQDQILKLLLDLRDRLSMSVVLVTHDLGVVAGTCDRMAVMYAGRIVEKGTVAEVFAQPRHPYTRGLLGSVPRGNAARTMLYSIDGTPPSLTALPTGCAFHPRCSFATDECRRERPPLAAVGEGRMVACFHQDQVAALEAII
;
A
#
# COMPACT_ATOMS: atom_id res chain seq x y z
N MET A 1 30.02 4.47 12.83
CA MET A 1 29.02 4.95 13.80
C MET A 1 27.79 4.07 13.66
N THR A 2 27.51 3.25 14.66
CA THR A 2 26.32 2.39 14.70
C THR A 2 25.12 3.28 15.00
N VAL A 3 24.29 3.59 14.00
CA VAL A 3 23.02 4.28 14.20
C VAL A 3 22.13 3.32 14.98
N VAL A 4 21.93 3.58 16.27
CA VAL A 4 21.04 2.80 17.12
C VAL A 4 19.61 3.07 16.63
N ALA A 5 18.98 2.05 16.04
CA ALA A 5 17.61 2.14 15.56
C ALA A 5 16.67 2.45 16.74
N ASN A 6 15.95 3.56 16.68
CA ASN A 6 14.99 3.93 17.72
C ASN A 6 13.66 3.22 17.43
N GLU A 7 13.31 2.24 18.26
CA GLU A 7 12.12 1.41 18.07
C GLU A 7 10.79 2.19 18.15
N LYS A 8 10.82 3.43 18.67
CA LYS A 8 9.65 4.33 18.71
C LYS A 8 9.41 5.11 17.42
N LEU A 9 10.33 5.04 16.46
CA LEU A 9 10.21 5.74 15.18
C LEU A 9 9.60 4.81 14.12
N GLY A 10 8.58 5.32 13.43
CA GLY A 10 7.89 4.62 12.36
C GLY A 10 8.58 4.78 11.00
N LEU A 11 7.78 4.68 9.93
CA LEU A 11 8.21 5.01 8.57
C LEU A 11 7.93 6.49 8.31
N THR A 12 8.92 7.20 7.76
CA THR A 12 8.76 8.58 7.29
C THR A 12 9.17 8.67 5.83
N VAL A 13 8.28 9.20 4.99
CA VAL A 13 8.49 9.37 3.54
C VAL A 13 8.39 10.85 3.22
N ARG A 14 9.43 11.41 2.59
CA ARG A 14 9.50 12.82 2.20
C ARG A 14 10.01 13.00 0.78
N GLY A 15 9.26 13.72 -0.05
CA GLY A 15 9.62 14.05 -1.42
C GLY A 15 9.88 12.83 -2.30
N LEU A 16 9.32 11.67 -1.98
CA LEU A 16 9.60 10.43 -2.71
C LEU A 16 9.05 10.55 -4.13
N THR A 17 9.96 10.51 -5.11
CA THR A 17 9.66 10.67 -6.52
C THR A 17 10.27 9.53 -7.32
N THR A 18 9.45 8.88 -8.14
CA THR A 18 9.82 7.76 -8.99
C THR A 18 9.43 8.04 -10.43
N THR A 19 10.43 8.07 -11.30
CA THR A 19 10.28 8.29 -12.74
C THR A 19 10.71 7.06 -13.52
N PHE A 20 10.20 6.91 -14.75
CA PHE A 20 10.62 5.89 -15.69
C PHE A 20 10.90 6.53 -17.04
N GLU A 21 12.07 6.28 -17.60
CA GLU A 21 12.36 6.66 -18.97
C GLU A 21 11.66 5.69 -19.94
N THR A 22 10.83 6.24 -20.83
CA THR A 22 10.09 5.46 -21.84
C THR A 22 10.31 6.05 -23.23
N SER A 23 10.01 5.28 -24.28
CA SER A 23 10.06 5.78 -25.66
C SER A 23 9.10 6.94 -25.93
N ARG A 24 8.10 7.15 -25.06
CA ARG A 24 7.11 8.24 -25.15
C ARG A 24 7.43 9.42 -24.21
N GLY A 25 8.62 9.44 -23.62
CA GLY A 25 9.08 10.43 -22.64
C GLY A 25 9.13 9.87 -21.21
N THR A 26 9.53 10.72 -20.26
CA THR A 26 9.63 10.37 -18.84
C THR A 26 8.25 10.24 -18.22
N ALA A 27 7.89 9.05 -17.75
CA ALA A 27 6.69 8.81 -16.97
C ALA A 27 6.96 9.10 -15.50
N ILE A 28 6.18 10.00 -14.89
CA ILE A 28 6.30 10.29 -13.46
C ILE A 28 5.26 9.46 -12.72
N ALA A 29 5.69 8.32 -12.15
CA ALA A 29 4.79 7.33 -11.59
C ALA A 29 4.45 7.56 -10.11
N ALA A 30 5.36 8.16 -9.36
CA ALA A 30 5.12 8.69 -8.03
C ALA A 30 5.88 10.00 -7.92
N ALA A 31 5.32 11.03 -7.29
CA ALA A 31 5.93 12.35 -7.29
C ALA A 31 5.60 13.13 -6.03
N ASP A 32 6.66 13.61 -5.36
CA ASP A 32 6.58 14.38 -4.12
C ASP A 32 5.66 13.71 -3.08
N ILE A 33 5.83 12.40 -2.90
CA ILE A 33 5.02 11.63 -1.97
C ILE A 33 5.50 11.89 -0.55
N ASP A 34 4.59 12.42 0.28
CA ASP A 34 4.83 12.74 1.68
C ASP A 34 3.80 12.03 2.57
N PHE A 35 4.24 11.08 3.40
CA PHE A 35 3.42 10.49 4.45
C PHE A 35 4.27 9.82 5.54
N ASP A 36 3.64 9.53 6.66
CA ASP A 36 4.25 8.84 7.80
C ASP A 36 3.36 7.67 8.20
N VAL A 37 3.98 6.68 8.83
CA VAL A 37 3.31 5.53 9.45
C VAL A 37 3.86 5.39 10.86
N ALA A 38 3.04 5.66 11.86
CA ALA A 38 3.40 5.48 13.26
C ALA A 38 3.49 3.99 13.62
N PRO A 39 4.26 3.62 14.66
CA PRO A 39 4.29 2.25 15.16
C PRO A 39 2.89 1.73 15.53
N GLY A 40 2.49 0.59 14.97
CA GLY A 40 1.18 -0.02 15.21
C GLY A 40 0.04 0.53 14.35
N GLU A 41 0.30 1.56 13.55
CA GLU A 41 -0.70 2.20 12.68
C GLU A 41 -0.93 1.38 11.40
N VAL A 42 -2.17 1.41 10.91
CA VAL A 42 -2.55 0.94 9.59
C VAL A 42 -2.90 2.15 8.71
N VAL A 43 -2.07 2.40 7.69
CA VAL A 43 -2.28 3.48 6.73
C VAL A 43 -2.72 2.92 5.38
N GLY A 44 -3.90 3.34 4.92
CA GLY A 44 -4.43 3.01 3.61
C GLY A 44 -3.88 3.93 2.52
N LEU A 45 -3.36 3.37 1.43
CA LEU A 45 -2.99 4.11 0.23
C LEU A 45 -3.96 3.72 -0.90
N VAL A 46 -4.82 4.64 -1.31
CA VAL A 46 -5.95 4.36 -2.19
C VAL A 46 -5.96 5.20 -3.45
N GLY A 47 -6.68 4.74 -4.47
CA GLY A 47 -6.81 5.43 -5.75
C GLY A 47 -7.08 4.45 -6.89
N GLU A 48 -7.46 4.96 -8.05
CA GLU A 48 -7.68 4.20 -9.29
C GLU A 48 -6.41 3.44 -9.70
N SER A 49 -6.55 2.42 -10.55
CA SER A 49 -5.39 1.73 -11.14
C SER A 49 -4.49 2.73 -11.88
N GLY A 50 -3.17 2.55 -11.78
CA GLY A 50 -2.19 3.46 -12.39
C GLY A 50 -1.93 4.77 -11.63
N SER A 51 -2.53 4.99 -10.45
CA SER A 51 -2.30 6.20 -9.64
C SER A 51 -0.94 6.28 -8.94
N GLY A 52 -0.10 5.24 -8.99
CA GLY A 52 1.25 5.23 -8.41
C GLY A 52 1.41 4.49 -7.07
N LYS A 53 0.36 3.85 -6.56
CA LYS A 53 0.34 3.17 -5.25
C LYS A 53 1.39 2.05 -5.11
N SER A 54 1.36 1.07 -6.01
CA SER A 54 2.31 -0.05 -6.02
C SER A 54 3.75 0.42 -6.28
N VAL A 55 3.92 1.42 -7.13
CA VAL A 55 5.23 2.06 -7.38
C VAL A 55 5.76 2.72 -6.11
N THR A 56 4.90 3.36 -5.32
CA THR A 56 5.29 3.98 -4.04
C THR A 56 5.87 2.93 -3.08
N LEU A 57 5.19 1.78 -2.88
CA LEU A 57 5.71 0.74 -1.97
C LEU A 57 7.01 0.12 -2.50
N ARG A 58 7.09 -0.15 -3.80
CA ARG A 58 8.32 -0.66 -4.43
C ARG A 58 9.47 0.34 -4.33
N SER A 59 9.19 1.64 -4.35
CA SER A 59 10.21 2.69 -4.21
C SER A 59 10.74 2.77 -2.78
N ILE A 60 9.86 2.69 -1.78
CA ILE A 60 10.23 2.56 -0.35
C ILE A 60 11.15 1.35 -0.15
N MET A 61 10.80 0.21 -0.77
CA MET A 61 11.61 -1.00 -0.70
C MET A 61 12.83 -0.99 -1.63
N ARG A 62 13.08 0.06 -2.42
CA ARG A 62 14.11 0.10 -3.49
C ARG A 62 14.10 -1.10 -4.45
N LEU A 63 12.91 -1.53 -4.84
CA LEU A 63 12.68 -2.59 -5.82
C LEU A 63 12.49 -2.07 -7.25
N ILE A 64 12.50 -0.75 -7.44
CA ILE A 64 12.53 -0.13 -8.77
C ILE A 64 13.93 -0.31 -9.36
N ARG A 65 13.98 -0.92 -10.55
CA ARG A 65 15.21 -1.11 -11.35
C ARG A 65 15.17 -0.19 -12.57
N GLU A 66 16.30 -0.07 -13.25
CA GLU A 66 16.38 0.60 -14.55
C GLU A 66 15.29 0.08 -15.51
N PRO A 67 14.64 0.96 -16.30
CA PRO A 67 14.92 2.38 -16.49
C PRO A 67 14.24 3.32 -15.46
N GLY A 68 13.81 2.78 -14.31
CA GLY A 68 13.21 3.56 -13.23
C GLY A 68 14.26 4.24 -12.33
N HIS A 69 13.98 5.48 -11.93
CA HIS A 69 14.81 6.25 -11.01
C HIS A 69 13.98 6.66 -9.79
N VAL A 70 14.55 6.51 -8.60
CA VAL A 70 13.92 6.87 -7.32
C VAL A 70 14.76 7.97 -6.66
N SER A 71 14.10 9.02 -6.17
CA SER A 71 14.68 10.12 -5.42
C SER A 71 13.79 10.50 -4.24
N GLY A 72 14.30 11.34 -3.34
CA GLY A 72 13.63 11.70 -2.10
C GLY A 72 14.26 11.01 -0.88
N HIS A 73 13.55 11.05 0.25
CA HIS A 73 14.05 10.55 1.52
C HIS A 73 13.03 9.60 2.16
N VAL A 74 13.48 8.41 2.54
CA VAL A 74 12.66 7.41 3.19
C VAL A 74 13.39 6.94 4.43
N GLU A 75 12.89 7.28 5.60
CA GLU A 75 13.50 6.91 6.87
C GLU A 75 12.73 5.76 7.53
N TRP A 76 13.46 4.72 7.94
CA TRP A 76 12.94 3.64 8.77
C TRP A 76 13.76 3.51 10.05
N ARG A 77 13.12 3.84 11.20
CA ARG A 77 13.76 3.80 12.52
C ARG A 77 15.07 4.61 12.58
N GLY A 78 15.09 5.81 12.00
CA GLY A 78 16.29 6.67 11.95
C GLY A 78 17.32 6.32 10.87
N ARG A 79 17.00 5.39 9.96
CA ARG A 79 17.91 4.98 8.86
C ARG A 79 17.30 5.32 7.51
N ASP A 80 18.02 6.10 6.71
CA ASP A 80 17.63 6.39 5.33
C ASP A 80 17.74 5.12 4.47
N LEU A 81 16.63 4.66 3.93
CA LEU A 81 16.56 3.50 3.05
C LEU A 81 17.07 3.81 1.64
N ILE A 82 16.91 5.06 1.17
CA ILE A 82 17.26 5.45 -0.20
C ILE A 82 18.78 5.47 -0.39
N GLY A 83 19.50 6.20 0.47
CA GLY A 83 20.96 6.32 0.41
C GLY A 83 21.75 5.13 0.98
N MET A 84 21.09 4.14 1.59
CA MET A 84 21.77 3.03 2.27
C MET A 84 22.45 2.06 1.28
N PRO A 85 23.63 1.49 1.60
CA PRO A 85 24.23 0.43 0.80
C PRO A 85 23.38 -0.83 0.72
N ASP A 86 23.37 -1.50 -0.44
CA ASP A 86 22.55 -2.68 -0.69
C ASP A 86 22.74 -3.81 0.33
N GLU A 87 23.96 -3.97 0.88
CA GLU A 87 24.21 -4.98 1.91
C GLU A 87 23.44 -4.70 3.21
N GLN A 88 23.39 -3.44 3.64
CA GLN A 88 22.63 -3.06 4.83
C GLN A 88 21.13 -3.16 4.57
N LEU A 89 20.69 -2.76 3.37
CA LEU A 89 19.29 -2.85 2.98
C LEU A 89 18.81 -4.31 2.92
N ARG A 90 19.66 -5.24 2.45
CA ARG A 90 19.38 -6.68 2.54
C ARG A 90 19.07 -7.11 3.97
N ARG A 91 19.73 -6.56 4.99
CA ARG A 91 19.47 -6.93 6.40
C ARG A 91 18.17 -6.36 6.96
N ILE A 92 17.53 -5.40 6.27
CA ILE A 92 16.25 -4.78 6.65
C ILE A 92 15.08 -5.45 5.91
N ARG A 93 15.26 -5.73 4.61
CA ARG A 93 14.25 -6.41 3.80
C ARG A 93 14.06 -7.85 4.28
N GLY A 94 12.81 -8.27 4.44
CA GLY A 94 12.45 -9.63 4.86
C GLY A 94 12.52 -9.85 6.37
N SER A 95 13.36 -9.09 7.09
CA SER A 95 13.54 -9.16 8.55
C SER A 95 12.72 -8.10 9.30
N GLU A 96 12.89 -6.82 8.95
CA GLU A 96 12.27 -5.68 9.62
C GLU A 96 11.10 -5.11 8.82
N ILE A 97 11.26 -5.07 7.48
CA ILE A 97 10.23 -4.65 6.54
C ILE A 97 9.94 -5.81 5.59
N ALA A 98 8.68 -6.22 5.51
CA ALA A 98 8.23 -7.22 4.55
C ALA A 98 7.23 -6.62 3.57
N MET A 99 7.10 -7.25 2.41
CA MET A 99 6.16 -6.85 1.38
C MET A 99 5.31 -8.05 0.95
N ILE A 100 4.01 -7.81 0.78
CA ILE A 100 3.07 -8.71 0.13
C ILE A 100 2.80 -8.13 -1.25
N PHE A 101 3.01 -8.92 -2.31
CA PHE A 101 2.84 -8.47 -3.69
C PHE A 101 1.41 -8.72 -4.19
N GLN A 102 0.97 -7.93 -5.17
CA GLN A 102 -0.39 -7.95 -5.72
C GLN A 102 -0.86 -9.30 -6.29
N GLU A 103 0.05 -10.19 -6.69
CA GLU A 103 -0.28 -11.47 -7.31
C GLU A 103 0.46 -12.66 -6.66
N PRO A 104 -0.22 -13.48 -5.83
CA PRO A 104 0.41 -14.65 -5.22
C PRO A 104 0.88 -15.68 -6.26
N MET A 105 0.26 -15.69 -7.44
CA MET A 105 0.55 -16.62 -8.53
C MET A 105 1.95 -16.46 -9.12
N THR A 106 2.42 -15.23 -9.21
CA THR A 106 3.74 -14.89 -9.75
C THR A 106 4.79 -14.80 -8.65
N ALA A 107 4.38 -14.65 -7.39
CA ALA A 107 5.28 -14.56 -6.25
C ALA A 107 5.85 -15.92 -5.81
N LEU A 108 5.05 -17.00 -5.88
CA LEU A 108 5.49 -18.34 -5.47
C LEU A 108 6.20 -19.08 -6.61
N ASN A 109 7.37 -19.64 -6.32
CA ASN A 109 8.09 -20.50 -7.26
C ASN A 109 7.35 -21.85 -7.42
N PRO A 110 6.80 -22.18 -8.60
CA PRO A 110 5.95 -23.35 -8.78
C PRO A 110 6.69 -24.69 -8.70
N VAL A 111 8.02 -24.68 -8.77
CA VAL A 111 8.87 -25.90 -8.72
C VAL A 111 9.51 -26.12 -7.34
N LEU A 112 9.19 -25.29 -6.34
CA LEU A 112 9.65 -25.45 -4.97
C LEU A 112 8.48 -25.71 -4.02
N PRO A 113 8.63 -26.60 -3.01
CA PRO A 113 7.63 -26.76 -1.96
C PRO A 113 7.37 -25.46 -1.21
N VAL A 114 6.13 -25.25 -0.76
CA VAL A 114 5.74 -24.03 -0.03
C VAL A 114 6.55 -23.86 1.26
N GLY A 115 6.77 -24.95 2.00
CA GLY A 115 7.58 -24.91 3.23
C GLY A 115 9.01 -24.46 2.98
N MET A 116 9.62 -24.88 1.87
CA MET A 116 10.98 -24.47 1.50
C MET A 116 11.06 -22.97 1.24
N GLN A 117 10.08 -22.40 0.54
CA GLN A 117 10.03 -20.96 0.24
C GLN A 117 9.85 -20.11 1.52
N ILE A 118 9.15 -20.62 2.53
CA ILE A 118 9.06 -19.97 3.86
C ILE A 118 10.41 -20.06 4.58
N GLU A 119 11.07 -21.21 4.54
CA GLU A 119 12.38 -21.43 5.18
C GLU A 119 13.49 -20.57 4.56
N GLU A 120 13.42 -20.22 3.27
CA GLU A 120 14.43 -19.39 2.59
C GLU A 120 14.65 -18.02 3.27
N ASN A 121 13.57 -17.35 3.66
CA ASN A 121 13.65 -16.08 4.39
C ASN A 121 14.33 -16.28 5.76
N LEU A 122 13.99 -17.36 6.47
CA LEU A 122 14.62 -17.70 7.74
C LEU A 122 16.12 -18.02 7.59
N VAL A 123 16.54 -18.68 6.51
CA VAL A 123 17.96 -18.93 6.21
C VAL A 123 18.72 -17.62 6.04
N ALA A 124 18.12 -16.64 5.36
CA ALA A 124 18.80 -15.38 5.06
C ALA A 124 18.91 -14.44 6.27
N HIS A 125 17.99 -14.52 7.22
CA HIS A 125 17.85 -13.49 8.28
C HIS A 125 17.91 -13.99 9.71
N THR A 126 18.06 -15.31 9.94
CA THR A 126 18.10 -15.88 11.29
C THR A 126 19.27 -16.85 11.45
N THR A 127 19.58 -17.19 12.71
CA THR A 127 20.57 -18.23 13.06
C THR A 127 19.94 -19.60 13.30
N LEU A 128 18.65 -19.76 12.98
CA LEU A 128 17.91 -20.98 13.26
C LEU A 128 18.48 -22.15 12.46
N ASN A 129 18.62 -23.30 13.09
CA ASN A 129 19.02 -24.54 12.41
C ASN A 129 17.85 -25.11 11.57
N ARG A 130 18.12 -26.12 10.74
CA ARG A 130 17.11 -26.69 9.83
C ARG A 130 15.83 -27.17 10.55
N ARG A 131 15.96 -27.80 11.72
CA ARG A 131 14.81 -28.29 12.49
C ARG A 131 13.97 -27.13 13.02
N GLU A 132 14.62 -26.10 13.53
CA GLU A 132 13.97 -24.88 14.02
C GLU A 132 13.27 -24.11 12.90
N ARG A 133 13.92 -23.97 11.73
CA ARG A 133 13.30 -23.33 10.56
C ARG A 133 12.06 -24.05 10.10
N ARG A 134 12.10 -25.38 10.02
CA ARG A 134 10.92 -26.18 9.65
C ARG A 134 9.80 -26.07 10.69
N ALA A 135 10.14 -26.06 11.98
CA ALA A 135 9.16 -25.84 13.05
C ALA A 135 8.52 -24.45 12.94
N ARG A 136 9.33 -23.41 12.65
CA ARG A 136 8.83 -22.05 12.43
C ARG A 136 7.97 -21.94 11.18
N ALA A 137 8.33 -22.60 10.08
CA ALA A 137 7.51 -22.65 8.87
C ALA A 137 6.15 -23.32 9.15
N LEU A 138 6.13 -24.41 9.92
CA LEU A 138 4.89 -25.05 10.36
C LEU A 138 4.02 -24.11 11.20
N GLU A 139 4.62 -23.44 12.17
CA GLU A 139 3.95 -22.45 13.02
C GLU A 139 3.31 -21.34 12.18
N LEU A 140 4.06 -20.77 11.23
CA LEU A 140 3.57 -19.72 10.34
C LEU A 140 2.39 -20.21 9.49
N MET A 141 2.48 -21.41 8.92
CA MET A 141 1.40 -22.02 8.15
C MET A 141 0.12 -22.22 9.00
N ASN A 142 0.27 -22.57 10.28
CA ASN A 142 -0.86 -22.66 11.22
C ASN A 142 -1.42 -21.27 11.54
N ILE A 143 -0.56 -20.29 11.80
CA ILE A 143 -0.94 -18.91 12.10
C ILE A 143 -1.76 -18.31 10.95
N VAL A 144 -1.33 -18.51 9.71
CA VAL A 144 -2.08 -18.03 8.53
C VAL A 144 -3.29 -18.91 8.19
N GLY A 145 -3.59 -19.95 8.99
CA GLY A 145 -4.78 -20.76 8.84
C GLY A 145 -4.75 -21.75 7.67
N ILE A 146 -3.59 -22.27 7.28
CA ILE A 146 -3.52 -23.36 6.30
C ILE A 146 -3.95 -24.68 6.97
N PRO A 147 -4.99 -25.36 6.47
CA PRO A 147 -5.41 -26.64 7.06
C PRO A 147 -4.34 -27.70 6.85
N ALA A 148 -4.21 -28.67 7.75
CA ALA A 148 -3.24 -29.76 7.64
C ALA A 148 -1.80 -29.26 7.31
N ALA A 149 -1.39 -28.15 7.94
CA ALA A 149 -0.15 -27.43 7.63
C ALA A 149 1.08 -28.33 7.54
N GLU A 150 1.21 -29.33 8.44
CA GLU A 150 2.33 -30.26 8.46
C GLU A 150 2.50 -31.02 7.14
N ARG A 151 1.41 -31.57 6.60
CA ARG A 151 1.43 -32.24 5.28
C ARG A 151 1.69 -31.22 4.16
N ARG A 152 1.08 -30.04 4.27
CA ARG A 152 1.09 -29.02 3.21
C ARG A 152 2.42 -28.27 3.07
N LEU A 153 3.35 -28.40 4.01
CA LEU A 153 4.70 -27.85 3.86
C LEU A 153 5.45 -28.46 2.66
N GLU A 154 5.13 -29.70 2.31
CA GLU A 154 5.77 -30.43 1.21
C GLU A 154 5.00 -30.31 -0.10
N GLU A 155 3.80 -29.71 -0.06
CA GLU A 155 3.00 -29.44 -1.25
C GLU A 155 3.56 -28.22 -2.00
N TYR A 156 3.34 -28.22 -3.31
CA TYR A 156 3.76 -27.17 -4.23
C TYR A 156 2.65 -26.13 -4.42
N PRO A 157 2.97 -24.90 -4.86
CA PRO A 157 1.97 -23.86 -5.07
C PRO A 157 0.79 -24.29 -5.94
N HIS A 158 1.03 -25.08 -7.00
CA HIS A 158 -0.02 -25.53 -7.91
C HIS A 158 -1.08 -26.44 -7.23
N GLN A 159 -0.78 -27.00 -6.05
CA GLN A 159 -1.70 -27.82 -5.25
C GLN A 159 -2.57 -26.97 -4.28
N PHE A 160 -2.27 -25.69 -4.13
CA PHE A 160 -2.99 -24.77 -3.24
C PHE A 160 -4.14 -24.05 -3.97
N SER A 161 -5.22 -23.74 -3.25
CA SER A 161 -6.24 -22.79 -3.74
C SER A 161 -5.68 -21.36 -3.77
N GLY A 162 -6.36 -20.43 -4.45
CA GLY A 162 -5.94 -19.01 -4.49
C GLY A 162 -5.77 -18.41 -3.09
N GLY A 163 -6.74 -18.61 -2.20
CA GLY A 163 -6.65 -18.16 -0.80
C GLY A 163 -5.52 -18.84 -0.01
N MET A 164 -5.23 -20.12 -0.26
CA MET A 164 -4.10 -20.80 0.37
C MET A 164 -2.76 -20.26 -0.14
N ARG A 165 -2.64 -19.93 -1.43
CA ARG A 165 -1.43 -19.27 -1.98
C ARG A 165 -1.23 -17.90 -1.36
N GLN A 166 -2.30 -17.13 -1.18
CA GLN A 166 -2.25 -15.84 -0.50
C GLN A 166 -1.77 -15.98 0.95
N ARG A 167 -2.35 -16.92 1.71
CA ARG A 167 -1.93 -17.25 3.08
C ARG A 167 -0.46 -17.68 3.14
N ALA A 168 0.00 -18.50 2.20
CA ALA A 168 1.40 -18.88 2.10
C ALA A 168 2.33 -17.69 1.84
N MET A 169 1.94 -16.76 0.95
CA MET A 169 2.70 -15.53 0.72
C MET A 169 2.75 -14.63 1.98
N ILE A 170 1.64 -14.53 2.72
CA ILE A 170 1.62 -13.85 4.03
C ILE A 170 2.59 -14.55 4.99
N ALA A 171 2.60 -15.89 5.06
CA ALA A 171 3.52 -16.64 5.91
C ALA A 171 5.00 -16.35 5.56
N ILE A 172 5.34 -16.27 4.27
CA ILE A 172 6.68 -15.89 3.80
C ILE A 172 7.05 -14.47 4.25
N ALA A 173 6.13 -13.51 4.09
CA ALA A 173 6.34 -12.12 4.51
C ALA A 173 6.54 -12.00 6.03
N LEU A 174 5.86 -12.84 6.80
CA LEU A 174 5.91 -12.82 8.27
C LEU A 174 6.99 -13.71 8.88
N ALA A 175 7.78 -14.38 8.05
CA ALA A 175 8.71 -15.41 8.51
C ALA A 175 9.62 -14.94 9.64
N CYS A 176 10.15 -13.72 9.49
CA CYS A 176 11.06 -13.09 10.44
C CYS A 176 10.38 -12.07 11.38
N SER A 177 9.04 -12.06 11.47
CA SER A 177 8.28 -11.15 12.32
C SER A 177 8.60 -9.67 12.09
N PRO A 178 8.36 -9.15 10.87
CA PRO A 178 8.67 -7.78 10.52
C PRO A 178 7.87 -6.77 11.36
N LYS A 179 8.43 -5.56 11.49
CA LYS A 179 7.82 -4.44 12.20
C LYS A 179 7.03 -3.50 11.28
N LEU A 180 7.26 -3.60 9.96
CA LEU A 180 6.47 -2.93 8.93
C LEU A 180 6.08 -3.93 7.85
N LEU A 181 4.79 -3.98 7.52
CA LEU A 181 4.25 -4.75 6.42
C LEU A 181 3.73 -3.82 5.33
N LEU A 182 4.29 -3.94 4.13
CA LEU A 182 3.84 -3.23 2.93
C LEU A 182 2.96 -4.17 2.11
N ALA A 183 1.65 -3.99 2.18
CA ALA A 183 0.69 -4.88 1.54
C ALA A 183 0.16 -4.24 0.24
N ASP A 184 0.67 -4.69 -0.90
CA ASP A 184 0.28 -4.21 -2.23
C ASP A 184 -0.90 -5.04 -2.75
N GLU A 185 -2.12 -4.54 -2.60
CA GLU A 185 -3.35 -5.20 -3.03
C GLU A 185 -3.45 -6.68 -2.58
N PRO A 186 -3.33 -6.97 -1.27
CA PRO A 186 -3.18 -8.33 -0.74
C PRO A 186 -4.44 -9.20 -0.86
N THR A 187 -5.51 -8.70 -1.45
CA THR A 187 -6.77 -9.44 -1.63
C THR A 187 -7.29 -9.39 -3.06
N THR A 188 -6.53 -8.84 -4.00
CA THR A 188 -6.92 -8.82 -5.41
C THR A 188 -7.04 -10.24 -5.96
N ALA A 189 -8.01 -10.46 -6.84
CA ALA A 189 -8.34 -11.76 -7.46
C ALA A 189 -8.80 -12.87 -6.48
N LEU A 190 -9.21 -12.52 -5.27
CA LEU A 190 -9.87 -13.44 -4.32
C LEU A 190 -11.38 -13.16 -4.27
N ASP A 191 -12.17 -14.17 -3.91
CA ASP A 191 -13.58 -13.96 -3.63
C ASP A 191 -13.78 -13.15 -2.33
N VAL A 192 -14.93 -12.49 -2.22
CA VAL A 192 -15.23 -11.55 -1.11
C VAL A 192 -15.11 -12.22 0.26
N THR A 193 -15.44 -13.52 0.37
CA THR A 193 -15.35 -14.25 1.65
C THR A 193 -13.89 -14.45 2.04
N ILE A 194 -13.05 -14.89 1.10
CA ILE A 194 -11.62 -15.07 1.35
C ILE A 194 -10.93 -13.72 1.59
N GLN A 195 -11.30 -12.66 0.86
CA GLN A 195 -10.80 -11.30 1.10
C GLN A 195 -11.01 -10.86 2.55
N ASP A 196 -12.23 -10.98 3.09
CA ASP A 196 -12.53 -10.65 4.49
C ASP A 196 -11.68 -11.47 5.48
N GLN A 197 -11.54 -12.78 5.22
CA GLN A 197 -10.70 -13.64 6.06
C GLN A 197 -9.21 -13.24 6.03
N ILE A 198 -8.69 -12.84 4.87
CA ILE A 198 -7.29 -12.39 4.72
C ILE A 198 -7.08 -11.07 5.45
N LEU A 199 -8.00 -10.11 5.33
CA LEU A 199 -7.89 -8.81 6.00
C LEU A 199 -7.96 -8.97 7.53
N LYS A 200 -8.88 -9.78 8.05
CA LYS A 200 -8.96 -10.11 9.48
C LYS A 200 -7.68 -10.77 9.98
N LEU A 201 -7.12 -11.69 9.19
CA LEU A 201 -5.84 -12.31 9.49
C LEU A 201 -4.71 -11.28 9.57
N LEU A 202 -4.62 -10.35 8.61
CA LEU A 202 -3.61 -9.28 8.63
C LEU A 202 -3.73 -8.37 9.85
N LEU A 203 -4.96 -8.00 10.26
CA LEU A 203 -5.20 -7.17 11.43
C LEU A 203 -4.90 -7.90 12.75
N ASP A 204 -5.29 -9.16 12.88
CA ASP A 204 -4.94 -9.98 14.05
C ASP A 204 -3.40 -10.13 14.18
N LEU A 205 -2.70 -10.31 13.05
CA LEU A 205 -1.24 -10.36 13.04
C LEU A 205 -0.60 -9.01 13.34
N ARG A 206 -1.22 -7.91 12.89
CA ARG A 206 -0.81 -6.55 13.23
C ARG A 206 -0.72 -6.39 14.74
N ASP A 207 -1.78 -6.77 15.44
CA ASP A 207 -1.90 -6.65 16.89
C ASP A 207 -0.92 -7.59 17.60
N ARG A 208 -0.91 -8.88 17.22
CA ARG A 208 -0.08 -9.92 17.86
C ARG A 208 1.42 -9.67 17.73
N LEU A 209 1.87 -9.11 16.60
CA LEU A 209 3.29 -8.90 16.31
C LEU A 209 3.73 -7.44 16.54
N SER A 210 2.78 -6.57 16.92
CA SER A 210 2.99 -5.13 17.10
C SER A 210 3.69 -4.51 15.88
N MET A 211 3.18 -4.83 14.69
CA MET A 211 3.68 -4.27 13.42
C MET A 211 2.83 -3.07 12.99
N SER A 212 3.35 -2.32 12.04
CA SER A 212 2.60 -1.28 11.33
C SER A 212 2.33 -1.77 9.91
N VAL A 213 1.26 -1.31 9.28
CA VAL A 213 0.85 -1.78 7.95
C VAL A 213 0.61 -0.60 7.03
N VAL A 214 1.19 -0.65 5.82
CA VAL A 214 0.73 0.17 4.71
C VAL A 214 -0.07 -0.71 3.78
N LEU A 215 -1.36 -0.44 3.68
CA LEU A 215 -2.30 -1.21 2.86
C LEU A 215 -2.61 -0.45 1.59
N VAL A 216 -2.14 -0.94 0.45
CA VAL A 216 -2.56 -0.46 -0.86
C VAL A 216 -3.80 -1.24 -1.28
N THR A 217 -4.86 -0.51 -1.64
CA THR A 217 -6.07 -1.10 -2.20
C THR A 217 -6.79 -0.08 -3.08
N HIS A 218 -7.63 -0.57 -3.98
CA HIS A 218 -8.60 0.25 -4.70
C HIS A 218 -10.00 0.17 -4.06
N ASP A 219 -10.21 -0.72 -3.08
CA ASP A 219 -11.47 -0.90 -2.36
C ASP A 219 -11.53 0.00 -1.12
N LEU A 220 -12.35 1.04 -1.19
CA LEU A 220 -12.58 1.96 -0.08
C LEU A 220 -13.33 1.32 1.09
N GLY A 221 -14.17 0.31 0.86
CA GLY A 221 -14.84 -0.42 1.94
C GLY A 221 -13.85 -1.17 2.82
N VAL A 222 -12.79 -1.72 2.22
CA VAL A 222 -11.66 -2.31 2.97
C VAL A 222 -10.98 -1.25 3.83
N VAL A 223 -10.68 -0.07 3.27
CA VAL A 223 -10.02 0.99 4.04
C VAL A 223 -10.89 1.46 5.21
N ALA A 224 -12.19 1.62 4.99
CA ALA A 224 -13.15 2.02 6.03
C ALA A 224 -13.15 1.07 7.24
N GLY A 225 -12.99 -0.23 7.00
CA GLY A 225 -13.02 -1.24 8.06
C GLY A 225 -11.68 -1.63 8.66
N THR A 226 -10.55 -1.18 8.10
CA THR A 226 -9.22 -1.72 8.46
C THR A 226 -8.14 -0.69 8.74
N CYS A 227 -8.26 0.55 8.25
CA CYS A 227 -7.20 1.56 8.35
C CYS A 227 -7.52 2.66 9.37
N ASP A 228 -6.50 3.16 10.06
CA ASP A 228 -6.61 4.32 10.97
C ASP A 228 -6.61 5.64 10.17
N ARG A 229 -5.71 5.72 9.19
CA ARG A 229 -5.52 6.86 8.29
C ARG A 229 -5.50 6.42 6.84
N MET A 230 -5.75 7.37 5.94
CA MET A 230 -5.65 7.12 4.51
C MET A 230 -4.99 8.27 3.75
N ALA A 231 -4.36 7.92 2.63
CA ALA A 231 -3.88 8.84 1.62
C ALA A 231 -4.44 8.43 0.26
N VAL A 232 -5.12 9.37 -0.40
CA VAL A 232 -5.70 9.21 -1.73
C VAL A 232 -4.68 9.67 -2.76
N MET A 233 -4.33 8.79 -3.69
CA MET A 233 -3.42 9.05 -4.80
C MET A 233 -4.17 9.23 -6.11
N TYR A 234 -3.75 10.22 -6.89
CA TYR A 234 -4.18 10.43 -8.26
C TYR A 234 -3.00 10.86 -9.12
N ALA A 235 -2.83 10.26 -10.30
CA ALA A 235 -1.78 10.60 -11.26
C ALA A 235 -0.38 10.72 -10.64
N GLY A 236 -0.01 9.75 -9.79
CA GLY A 236 1.30 9.67 -9.14
C GLY A 236 1.47 10.52 -7.89
N ARG A 237 0.41 11.17 -7.38
CA ARG A 237 0.52 12.19 -6.31
C ARG A 237 -0.55 12.00 -5.24
N ILE A 238 -0.23 12.31 -3.98
CA ILE A 238 -1.24 12.39 -2.92
C ILE A 238 -2.07 13.65 -3.14
N VAL A 239 -3.40 13.49 -3.22
CA VAL A 239 -4.35 14.59 -3.40
C VAL A 239 -5.14 14.91 -2.14
N GLU A 240 -5.28 13.94 -1.24
CA GLU A 240 -5.93 14.12 0.06
C GLU A 240 -5.40 13.07 1.04
N LYS A 241 -5.12 13.47 2.29
CA LYS A 241 -4.79 12.55 3.38
C LYS A 241 -5.34 13.03 4.71
N GLY A 242 -5.69 12.10 5.59
CA GLY A 242 -6.27 12.37 6.91
C GLY A 242 -6.69 11.08 7.60
N THR A 243 -7.45 11.18 8.70
CA THR A 243 -8.09 10.00 9.28
C THR A 243 -9.16 9.46 8.35
N VAL A 244 -9.37 8.14 8.39
CA VAL A 244 -10.42 7.50 7.58
C VAL A 244 -11.79 8.12 7.89
N ALA A 245 -12.10 8.33 9.17
CA ALA A 245 -13.36 8.92 9.61
C ALA A 245 -13.61 10.31 8.97
N GLU A 246 -12.62 11.21 8.99
CA GLU A 246 -12.77 12.57 8.47
C GLU A 246 -12.86 12.61 6.94
N VAL A 247 -12.05 11.80 6.25
CA VAL A 247 -12.02 11.75 4.78
C VAL A 247 -13.31 11.16 4.23
N PHE A 248 -13.85 10.13 4.88
CA PHE A 248 -15.15 9.55 4.53
C PHE A 248 -16.30 10.52 4.83
N ALA A 249 -16.33 11.10 6.03
CA ALA A 249 -17.44 11.96 6.44
C ALA A 249 -17.54 13.25 5.61
N GLN A 250 -16.41 13.87 5.27
CA GLN A 250 -16.40 15.14 4.56
C GLN A 250 -15.24 15.20 3.55
N PRO A 251 -15.26 14.45 2.43
CA PRO A 251 -14.17 14.47 1.45
C PRO A 251 -14.00 15.88 0.85
N ARG A 252 -12.75 16.35 0.78
CA ARG A 252 -12.42 17.72 0.36
C ARG A 252 -11.86 17.83 -1.04
N HIS A 253 -11.29 16.77 -1.58
CA HIS A 253 -10.85 16.76 -2.97
C HIS A 253 -11.96 16.18 -3.88
N PRO A 254 -12.31 16.82 -5.02
CA PRO A 254 -13.33 16.35 -5.95
C PRO A 254 -13.17 14.88 -6.40
N TYR A 255 -11.92 14.45 -6.61
CA TYR A 255 -11.60 13.05 -6.91
C TYR A 255 -11.95 12.10 -5.76
N THR A 256 -11.57 12.43 -4.52
CA THR A 256 -11.91 11.64 -3.32
C THR A 256 -13.43 11.53 -3.16
N ARG A 257 -14.12 12.66 -3.33
CA ARG A 257 -15.59 12.73 -3.33
C ARG A 257 -16.16 11.80 -4.41
N GLY A 258 -15.63 11.86 -5.62
CA GLY A 258 -16.02 10.99 -6.72
C GLY A 258 -15.82 9.51 -6.39
N LEU A 259 -14.64 9.14 -5.88
CA LEU A 259 -14.33 7.75 -5.51
C LEU A 259 -15.30 7.20 -4.47
N LEU A 260 -15.57 7.96 -3.40
CA LEU A 260 -16.54 7.57 -2.37
C LEU A 260 -17.97 7.49 -2.92
N GLY A 261 -18.33 8.37 -3.85
CA GLY A 261 -19.63 8.36 -4.53
C GLY A 261 -19.83 7.19 -5.50
N SER A 262 -18.74 6.57 -5.96
CA SER A 262 -18.77 5.38 -6.82
C SER A 262 -18.93 4.07 -6.05
N VAL A 263 -18.87 4.07 -4.72
CA VAL A 263 -18.97 2.86 -3.90
C VAL A 263 -20.44 2.56 -3.57
N PRO A 264 -20.94 1.33 -3.81
CA PRO A 264 -22.29 0.91 -3.43
C PRO A 264 -22.51 1.02 -1.92
N ARG A 265 -23.66 1.56 -1.52
CA ARG A 265 -24.05 1.67 -0.11
C ARG A 265 -24.88 0.47 0.34
N GLY A 266 -24.52 -0.13 1.46
CA GLY A 266 -25.42 -1.06 2.17
C GLY A 266 -26.59 -0.27 2.80
N ASN A 267 -27.83 -0.72 2.60
CA ASN A 267 -29.07 -0.12 3.14
C ASN A 267 -29.52 1.26 2.60
N ALA A 268 -28.87 1.87 1.60
CA ALA A 268 -29.42 3.08 0.97
C ALA A 268 -30.43 2.73 -0.14
N ALA A 269 -31.36 3.66 -0.42
CA ALA A 269 -32.19 3.57 -1.61
C ALA A 269 -31.31 3.41 -2.86
N ARG A 270 -31.77 2.62 -3.85
CA ARG A 270 -31.05 2.41 -5.12
C ARG A 270 -30.97 3.70 -5.92
N THR A 271 -29.97 4.53 -5.63
CA THR A 271 -29.63 5.72 -6.39
C THR A 271 -28.57 5.38 -7.43
N MET A 272 -28.55 6.12 -8.54
CA MET A 272 -27.47 6.01 -9.52
C MET A 272 -26.14 6.35 -8.84
N LEU A 273 -25.16 5.46 -8.97
CA LEU A 273 -23.83 5.70 -8.44
C LEU A 273 -23.18 6.84 -9.20
N TYR A 274 -22.43 7.67 -8.49
CA TYR A 274 -21.64 8.71 -9.13
C TYR A 274 -20.48 8.06 -9.87
N SER A 275 -20.35 8.34 -11.17
CA SER A 275 -19.20 7.91 -11.97
C SER A 275 -18.30 9.11 -12.20
N ILE A 276 -16.99 8.91 -12.06
CA ILE A 276 -16.00 9.94 -12.41
C ILE A 276 -15.80 9.91 -13.91
N ASP A 277 -16.26 10.95 -14.61
CA ASP A 277 -16.19 11.05 -16.06
C ASP A 277 -14.75 10.99 -16.60
N GLY A 278 -14.62 10.52 -17.85
CA GLY A 278 -13.35 10.44 -18.58
C GLY A 278 -12.40 9.34 -18.08
N THR A 279 -11.18 9.36 -18.60
CA THR A 279 -10.13 8.39 -18.25
C THR A 279 -8.98 9.07 -17.50
N PRO A 280 -8.26 8.35 -16.63
CA PRO A 280 -7.05 8.86 -16.00
C PRO A 280 -6.02 9.35 -17.05
N PRO A 281 -5.29 10.45 -16.80
CA PRO A 281 -4.31 10.97 -17.73
C PRO A 281 -3.13 10.02 -17.87
N SER A 282 -2.44 10.10 -19.01
CA SER A 282 -1.15 9.42 -19.17
C SER A 282 -0.11 10.05 -18.24
N LEU A 283 0.66 9.21 -17.55
CA LEU A 283 1.76 9.65 -16.69
C LEU A 283 2.94 10.24 -17.47
N THR A 284 3.00 10.07 -18.79
CA THR A 284 3.98 10.71 -19.69
C THR A 284 3.48 12.05 -20.24
N ALA A 285 2.20 12.38 -20.06
CA ALA A 285 1.56 13.56 -20.62
C ALA A 285 0.47 14.07 -19.67
N LEU A 286 0.90 14.49 -18.48
CA LEU A 286 0.01 15.08 -17.49
C LEU A 286 -0.47 16.46 -17.98
N PRO A 287 -1.74 16.82 -17.72
CA PRO A 287 -2.23 18.15 -18.05
C PRO A 287 -1.55 19.20 -17.17
N THR A 288 -1.51 20.45 -17.64
CA THR A 288 -0.98 21.57 -16.87
C THR A 288 -1.83 21.86 -15.63
N GLY A 289 -1.20 22.38 -14.58
CA GLY A 289 -1.87 22.69 -13.32
C GLY A 289 -2.33 21.44 -12.54
N CYS A 290 -3.60 21.41 -12.15
CA CYS A 290 -4.20 20.27 -11.45
C CYS A 290 -4.42 19.09 -12.41
N ALA A 291 -3.78 17.96 -12.12
CA ALA A 291 -3.90 16.74 -12.92
C ALA A 291 -5.35 16.24 -13.09
N PHE A 292 -6.22 16.54 -12.12
CA PHE A 292 -7.62 16.11 -12.11
C PHE A 292 -8.57 17.09 -12.82
N HIS A 293 -8.12 18.30 -13.19
CA HIS A 293 -9.01 19.31 -13.80
C HIS A 293 -9.81 18.81 -15.01
N PRO A 294 -9.30 17.91 -15.89
CA PRO A 294 -10.08 17.48 -17.07
C PRO A 294 -11.32 16.65 -16.71
N ARG A 295 -11.34 16.07 -15.50
CA ARG A 295 -12.41 15.20 -14.98
C ARG A 295 -13.15 15.84 -13.80
N CYS A 296 -12.78 17.06 -13.42
CA CYS A 296 -13.26 17.71 -12.21
C CYS A 296 -14.47 18.60 -12.50
N SER A 297 -15.59 18.34 -11.82
CA SER A 297 -16.80 19.19 -11.89
C SER A 297 -16.62 20.59 -11.26
N PHE A 298 -15.54 20.82 -10.52
CA PHE A 298 -15.16 22.11 -9.90
C PHE A 298 -13.98 22.76 -10.63
N ALA A 299 -13.65 22.31 -11.84
CA ALA A 299 -12.52 22.85 -12.59
C ALA A 299 -12.73 24.33 -12.92
N THR A 300 -11.74 25.15 -12.61
CA THR A 300 -11.68 26.58 -12.95
C THR A 300 -10.42 26.86 -13.78
N ASP A 301 -10.29 28.08 -14.31
CA ASP A 301 -9.09 28.49 -15.06
C ASP A 301 -7.82 28.50 -14.20
N GLU A 302 -7.94 28.67 -12.89
CA GLU A 302 -6.83 28.50 -11.95
C GLU A 302 -6.35 27.05 -11.94
N CYS A 303 -7.25 26.07 -11.84
CA CYS A 303 -6.92 24.64 -11.89
C CYS A 303 -6.21 24.21 -13.19
N ARG A 304 -6.43 24.93 -14.30
CA ARG A 304 -5.82 24.65 -15.61
C ARG A 304 -4.39 25.19 -15.73
N ARG A 305 -4.11 26.28 -15.03
CA ARG A 305 -2.82 26.99 -15.09
C ARG A 305 -1.88 26.56 -13.98
N GLU A 306 -2.42 26.40 -12.78
CA GLU A 306 -1.65 26.19 -11.57
C GLU A 306 -2.03 24.88 -10.89
N ARG A 307 -1.03 24.31 -10.20
CA ARG A 307 -1.20 23.07 -9.47
C ARG A 307 -1.46 23.41 -8.00
N PRO A 308 -2.56 22.91 -7.41
CA PRO A 308 -2.83 23.16 -6.00
C PRO A 308 -1.75 22.49 -5.13
N PRO A 309 -1.16 23.21 -4.16
CA PRO A 309 -0.23 22.62 -3.21
C PRO A 309 -0.98 21.68 -2.27
N LEU A 310 -0.30 20.65 -1.76
CA LEU A 310 -0.84 19.82 -0.68
C LEU A 310 -0.78 20.64 0.62
N ALA A 311 -1.90 21.22 1.02
CA ALA A 311 -1.99 22.18 2.13
C ALA A 311 -2.80 21.63 3.31
N ALA A 312 -2.49 22.09 4.52
CA ALA A 312 -3.21 21.70 5.72
C ALA A 312 -4.60 22.34 5.77
N VAL A 313 -5.61 21.56 6.13
CA VAL A 313 -7.02 22.00 6.25
C VAL A 313 -7.62 21.73 7.63
N GLY A 314 -6.77 21.31 8.57
CA GLY A 314 -7.13 20.87 9.91
C GLY A 314 -5.94 20.14 10.54
N GLU A 315 -6.14 19.56 11.71
CA GLU A 315 -5.10 18.79 12.39
C GLU A 315 -4.84 17.48 11.64
N GLY A 316 -3.62 17.27 11.15
CA GLY A 316 -3.23 16.04 10.44
C GLY A 316 -3.89 15.82 9.07
N ARG A 317 -4.73 16.75 8.61
CA ARG A 317 -5.46 16.66 7.34
C ARG A 317 -4.86 17.57 6.27
N MET A 318 -4.59 17.01 5.10
CA MET A 318 -3.98 17.73 3.98
C MET A 318 -4.73 17.48 2.67
N VAL A 319 -4.91 18.51 1.85
CA VAL A 319 -5.66 18.46 0.59
C VAL A 319 -4.94 19.29 -0.48
N ALA A 320 -4.90 18.78 -1.70
CA ALA A 320 -4.36 19.49 -2.86
C ALA A 320 -5.51 19.97 -3.77
N CYS A 321 -6.29 20.96 -3.33
CA CYS A 321 -7.39 21.52 -4.11
C CYS A 321 -7.63 23.00 -3.78
N PHE A 322 -7.80 23.85 -4.80
CA PHE A 322 -8.19 25.25 -4.62
C PHE A 322 -9.63 25.43 -4.10
N HIS A 323 -10.50 24.46 -4.39
CA HIS A 323 -11.94 24.52 -4.09
C HIS A 323 -12.36 23.61 -2.94
N GLN A 324 -11.42 23.25 -2.06
CA GLN A 324 -11.62 22.29 -0.97
C GLN A 324 -12.83 22.58 -0.08
N ASP A 325 -13.11 23.86 0.22
CA ASP A 325 -14.22 24.26 1.07
C ASP A 325 -15.58 24.17 0.35
N GLN A 326 -15.61 24.44 -0.96
CA GLN A 326 -16.82 24.26 -1.77
C GLN A 326 -17.19 22.78 -1.88
N VAL A 327 -16.19 21.92 -2.05
CA VAL A 327 -16.38 20.46 -2.11
C VAL A 327 -16.89 19.92 -0.77
N ALA A 328 -16.36 20.45 0.34
CA ALA A 328 -16.76 20.10 1.71
C ALA A 328 -18.17 20.59 2.09
N ALA A 329 -18.62 21.69 1.47
CA ALA A 329 -19.91 22.32 1.75
C ALA A 329 -21.09 21.65 1.03
N LEU A 330 -20.82 20.88 -0.02
CA LEU A 330 -21.85 20.04 -0.63
C LEU A 330 -22.26 18.94 0.35
N GLU A 331 -23.55 18.58 0.34
CA GLU A 331 -24.08 17.50 1.15
C GLU A 331 -23.15 16.29 1.12
N ALA A 332 -22.93 15.73 2.33
CA ALA A 332 -22.11 14.57 2.51
C ALA A 332 -22.60 13.48 1.56
N ILE A 333 -21.66 12.86 0.84
CA ILE A 333 -21.99 11.69 0.05
C ILE A 333 -22.36 10.53 0.97
N ILE A 334 -22.00 10.58 2.25
CA ILE A 334 -22.25 9.53 3.24
C ILE A 334 -23.37 9.97 4.19
#